data_AF-A0A6L3F107-F1
#
_entry.id   AF-A0A6L3F107-F1
#
_cell.length_a   1.000
_cell.length_b   1.000
_cell.length_c   1.000
_cell.angle_alpha   90.00
_cell.angle_beta   90.00
_cell.angle_gamma   90.00
#
_symmetry.space_group_name_H-M   'P 1'
#
loop_
_entity.id
_entity.type
_entity.pdbx_description
1 polymer ?
#
loop_
_entity_poly.entity_id
_entity_poly.type
_entity_poly.pdbx_seq_one_letter_code
_entity_poly.pdbx_strand_id
1 'polypeptide(L)'
;MGFLSNTGDAAWAVDLAQRIIYWNEAAEKMFGYRADEVIGSQCHQTLCGQLSPSTPLCYNDCQIIQKSKIQEPTTSCNCVVKHVNGTLLPINLSTLFVQGGEEDLKSVITIHFARLLNHEILANSRLKICLLGSTSVWRDQNIMVNSPLWKRSKARAFFAYLALHRGQYIHRDTLIDILWPNKPHESALRNLNTAVYNVRRSLEPSLKRGSESRYIQFERGCYYMNDSQEIWLDVEHFEKYIHHARIQQQPTEIIKSYQKAINLYQSDLLSDLGNNFAWLAPERARLRELYIMILEKLGIIFDKQGKEEEAIIQFQKVLNIRPWQETVCQYLMRLYLRQGLYVAAAKQYINLAAALKTELNIMPSHETQRLYRLSRNGR
;
A
#
# COMPACT_ATOMS: atom_id res chain seq x y z
N MET A 1 9.14 11.28 -18.88
CA MET A 1 8.81 11.45 -17.44
C MET A 1 7.69 12.45 -17.19
N GLY A 2 7.05 13.02 -18.23
CA GLY A 2 5.87 13.90 -18.07
C GLY A 2 4.78 13.27 -17.19
N PHE A 3 4.62 11.95 -17.28
CA PHE A 3 3.54 11.24 -16.61
C PHE A 3 3.47 11.31 -15.08
N LEU A 4 4.59 11.59 -14.40
CA LEU A 4 4.62 11.71 -12.94
C LEU A 4 4.25 13.12 -12.45
N SER A 5 4.11 14.10 -13.36
CA SER A 5 3.96 15.52 -13.01
C SER A 5 2.62 15.84 -12.36
N ASN A 6 1.58 15.06 -12.68
CA ASN A 6 0.20 15.31 -12.26
C ASN A 6 -0.35 14.28 -11.26
N THR A 7 0.50 13.53 -10.58
CA THR A 7 0.06 12.59 -9.56
C THR A 7 -0.26 13.30 -8.25
N GLY A 8 -1.35 12.91 -7.58
CA GLY A 8 -1.65 13.38 -6.21
C GLY A 8 -0.67 12.85 -5.15
N ASP A 9 0.09 11.80 -5.47
CA ASP A 9 1.19 11.29 -4.64
C ASP A 9 2.46 12.11 -4.89
N ALA A 10 3.26 12.32 -3.83
CA ALA A 10 4.63 12.81 -4.00
C ALA A 10 5.44 11.74 -4.73
N ALA A 11 6.05 12.09 -5.85
CA ALA A 11 6.81 11.17 -6.67
C ALA A 11 8.18 11.71 -7.04
N TRP A 12 9.18 10.84 -6.99
CA TRP A 12 10.52 11.12 -7.51
C TRP A 12 11.09 9.86 -8.13
N ALA A 13 12.02 10.02 -9.06
CA ALA A 13 12.74 8.88 -9.62
C ALA A 13 14.24 9.02 -9.46
N VAL A 14 14.90 7.87 -9.34
CA VAL A 14 16.35 7.79 -9.23
C VAL A 14 16.93 6.81 -10.25
N ASP A 15 18.16 7.09 -10.70
CA ASP A 15 18.97 6.16 -11.48
C ASP A 15 19.58 5.05 -10.59
N LEU A 16 20.28 4.08 -11.20
CA LEU A 16 20.99 3.02 -10.48
C LEU A 16 22.13 3.52 -9.58
N ALA A 17 22.57 4.76 -9.78
CA ALA A 17 23.55 5.44 -8.94
C ALA A 17 22.90 6.27 -7.82
N GLN A 18 21.59 6.10 -7.58
CA GLN A 18 20.79 6.79 -6.57
C GLN A 18 20.69 8.31 -6.74
N ARG A 19 21.00 8.84 -7.93
CA ARG A 19 20.80 10.25 -8.24
C ARG A 19 19.35 10.51 -8.56
N ILE A 20 18.79 11.56 -7.98
CA ILE A 20 17.45 12.02 -8.29
C ILE A 20 17.44 12.57 -9.71
N ILE A 21 16.67 11.94 -10.59
CA ILE A 21 16.53 12.35 -12.00
C ILE A 21 15.15 12.94 -12.30
N TYR A 22 14.25 12.91 -11.32
CA TYR A 22 12.91 13.44 -11.44
C TYR A 22 12.30 13.74 -10.07
N TRP A 23 11.50 14.80 -9.99
CA TRP A 23 10.83 15.27 -8.78
C TRP A 23 9.55 16.02 -9.17
N ASN A 24 8.37 15.64 -8.64
CA ASN A 24 7.11 16.29 -8.99
C ASN A 24 6.67 17.38 -8.00
N GLU A 25 5.67 18.18 -8.38
CA GLU A 25 5.14 19.28 -7.55
C GLU A 25 4.58 18.78 -6.20
N ALA A 26 4.00 17.58 -6.16
CA ALA A 26 3.52 16.99 -4.92
C ALA A 26 4.67 16.66 -3.95
N ALA A 27 5.83 16.23 -4.47
CA ALA A 27 7.04 16.02 -3.69
C ALA A 27 7.64 17.35 -3.20
N GLU A 28 7.60 18.41 -4.02
CA GLU A 28 7.98 19.76 -3.58
C GLU A 28 7.13 20.21 -2.40
N LYS A 29 5.81 20.09 -2.50
CA LYS A 29 4.88 20.45 -1.42
C LYS A 29 5.09 19.59 -0.16
N MET A 30 5.37 18.30 -0.32
CA MET A 30 5.48 17.36 0.80
C MET A 30 6.80 17.50 1.56
N PHE A 31 7.93 17.62 0.85
CA PHE A 31 9.26 17.60 1.46
C PHE A 31 9.90 18.98 1.56
N GLY A 32 9.32 19.98 0.90
CA GLY A 32 9.75 21.37 0.91
C GLY A 32 10.94 21.69 0.00
N TYR A 33 11.47 20.70 -0.72
CA TYR A 33 12.56 20.86 -1.68
C TYR A 33 12.01 21.15 -3.07
N ARG A 34 12.55 22.16 -3.76
CA ARG A 34 12.25 22.40 -5.17
C ARG A 34 13.02 21.42 -6.06
N ALA A 35 12.46 21.09 -7.23
CA ALA A 35 13.05 20.12 -8.14
C ALA A 35 14.47 20.53 -8.60
N ASP A 36 14.70 21.82 -8.85
CA ASP A 36 16.00 22.37 -9.23
C ASP A 36 17.07 22.27 -8.13
N GLU A 37 16.68 22.09 -6.86
CA GLU A 37 17.59 21.94 -5.73
C GLU A 37 18.06 20.48 -5.55
N VAL A 38 17.23 19.50 -5.91
CA VAL A 38 17.47 18.09 -5.60
C VAL A 38 17.81 17.23 -6.79
N ILE A 39 17.44 17.63 -8.01
CA ILE A 39 17.82 16.89 -9.22
C ILE A 39 19.36 16.85 -9.33
N GLY A 40 19.89 15.65 -9.61
CA GLY A 40 21.32 15.34 -9.65
C GLY A 40 21.91 14.93 -8.29
N SER A 41 21.23 15.24 -7.18
CA SER A 41 21.70 14.90 -5.83
C SER A 41 21.44 13.44 -5.47
N GLN A 42 22.20 12.92 -4.51
CA GLN A 42 22.02 11.58 -3.97
C GLN A 42 20.78 11.50 -3.08
N CYS A 43 19.82 10.64 -3.42
CA CYS A 43 18.53 10.61 -2.73
C CYS A 43 18.65 10.29 -1.23
N HIS A 44 19.66 9.51 -0.84
CA HIS A 44 19.90 9.14 0.55
C HIS A 44 20.45 10.31 1.41
N GLN A 45 21.06 11.31 0.79
CA GLN A 45 21.54 12.53 1.46
C GLN A 45 20.42 13.55 1.62
N THR A 46 19.47 13.59 0.68
CA THR A 46 18.32 14.50 0.74
C THR A 46 17.26 14.02 1.73
N LEU A 47 16.76 12.79 1.56
CA LEU A 47 15.58 12.31 2.30
C LEU A 47 15.91 11.64 3.64
N CYS A 48 17.13 11.15 3.83
CA CYS A 48 17.62 10.52 5.07
C CYS A 48 16.62 9.56 5.76
N GLY A 49 15.92 8.73 4.97
CA GLY A 49 14.84 7.88 5.46
C GLY A 49 15.25 6.84 6.52
N GLN A 50 14.34 6.56 7.45
CA GLN A 50 14.51 5.58 8.54
C GLN A 50 13.23 4.75 8.72
N LEU A 51 13.37 3.42 8.87
CA LEU A 51 12.26 2.53 9.24
C LEU A 51 11.94 2.62 10.75
N SER A 52 12.98 2.85 11.55
CA SER A 52 12.89 3.11 12.99
C SER A 52 14.11 3.94 13.42
N PRO A 53 14.13 4.53 14.63
CA PRO A 53 15.27 5.33 15.10
C PRO A 53 16.62 4.60 15.03
N SER A 54 16.62 3.26 15.06
CA SER A 54 17.82 2.42 14.99
C SER A 54 17.98 1.68 13.65
N THR A 55 17.13 1.94 12.66
CA THR A 55 17.11 1.17 11.40
C THR A 55 17.03 2.13 10.20
N PRO A 56 18.16 2.46 9.56
CA PRO A 56 18.16 3.33 8.39
C PRO A 56 17.48 2.66 7.20
N LEU A 57 16.69 3.43 6.45
CA LEU A 57 16.12 3.02 5.17
C LEU A 57 17.00 3.54 4.02
N CYS A 58 17.45 4.79 4.10
CA CYS A 58 18.23 5.44 3.08
C CYS A 58 19.72 5.41 3.42
N TYR A 59 20.50 4.75 2.56
CA TYR A 59 21.96 4.73 2.56
C TYR A 59 22.45 4.40 1.14
N ASN A 60 23.75 4.50 0.89
CA ASN A 60 24.33 4.12 -0.40
C ASN A 60 24.15 2.61 -0.63
N ASP A 61 23.63 2.21 -1.78
CA ASP A 61 23.20 0.85 -2.11
C ASP A 61 22.13 0.28 -1.16
N CYS A 62 21.06 1.05 -0.91
CA CYS A 62 19.99 0.62 -0.01
C CYS A 62 19.17 -0.57 -0.54
N GLN A 63 18.42 -1.24 0.35
CA GLN A 63 17.62 -2.42 0.01
C GLN A 63 16.66 -2.20 -1.17
N ILE A 64 16.11 -0.99 -1.33
CA ILE A 64 15.22 -0.65 -2.46
C ILE A 64 15.99 -0.74 -3.79
N ILE A 65 17.22 -0.23 -3.83
CA ILE A 65 18.06 -0.21 -5.03
C ILE A 65 18.61 -1.59 -5.33
N GLN A 66 18.98 -2.35 -4.30
CA GLN A 66 19.37 -3.75 -4.45
C GLN A 66 18.24 -4.58 -5.09
N LYS A 67 17.00 -4.40 -4.63
CA LYS A 67 15.82 -5.04 -5.22
C LYS A 67 15.51 -4.53 -6.64
N SER A 68 15.71 -3.25 -6.90
CA SER A 68 15.59 -2.65 -8.24
C SER A 68 16.49 -3.32 -9.26
N LYS A 69 17.76 -3.58 -8.89
CA LYS A 69 18.75 -4.24 -9.77
C LYS A 69 18.32 -5.64 -10.21
N ILE A 70 17.63 -6.37 -9.35
CA ILE A 70 17.11 -7.72 -9.63
C ILE A 70 15.62 -7.73 -10.01
N GLN A 71 15.00 -6.55 -10.13
CA GLN A 71 13.59 -6.34 -10.46
C GLN A 71 12.62 -7.09 -9.54
N GLU A 72 13.00 -7.27 -8.27
CA GLU A 72 12.11 -7.86 -7.28
C GLU A 72 11.12 -6.82 -6.75
N PRO A 73 9.82 -7.15 -6.69
CA PRO A 73 8.83 -6.27 -6.09
C PRO A 73 9.24 -5.86 -4.67
N THR A 74 9.20 -4.55 -4.43
CA THR A 74 9.34 -3.99 -3.09
C THR A 74 7.95 -3.81 -2.50
N THR A 75 7.73 -4.35 -1.30
CA THR A 75 6.54 -4.00 -0.53
C THR A 75 6.65 -2.55 -0.10
N SER A 76 5.53 -1.83 -0.06
CA SER A 76 5.55 -0.51 0.56
C SER A 76 5.96 -0.62 2.02
N CYS A 77 6.56 0.45 2.54
CA CYS A 77 7.02 0.51 3.92
C CYS A 77 6.63 1.83 4.55
N ASN A 78 6.31 1.78 5.84
CA ASN A 78 6.17 2.99 6.65
C ASN A 78 7.55 3.38 7.14
N CYS A 79 7.93 4.62 6.86
CA CYS A 79 9.21 5.17 7.24
C CYS A 79 9.07 6.64 7.62
N VAL A 80 10.14 7.21 8.12
CA VAL A 80 10.25 8.62 8.44
C VAL A 80 11.34 9.20 7.56
N VAL A 81 11.06 10.31 6.89
CA VAL A 81 12.02 11.04 6.05
C VAL A 81 12.20 12.45 6.56
N LYS A 82 13.31 13.09 6.17
CA LYS A 82 13.63 14.45 6.56
C LYS A 82 12.98 15.46 5.61
N HIS A 83 12.33 16.47 6.17
CA HIS A 83 11.85 17.66 5.46
C HIS A 83 12.97 18.71 5.36
N VAL A 84 12.89 19.63 4.39
CA VAL A 84 13.93 20.68 4.18
C VAL A 84 14.23 21.51 5.43
N ASN A 85 13.22 21.80 6.26
CA ASN A 85 13.36 22.53 7.53
C ASN A 85 13.94 21.70 8.69
N GLY A 86 14.30 20.44 8.46
CA GLY A 86 14.88 19.53 9.44
C GLY A 86 13.87 18.70 10.24
N THR A 87 12.56 18.91 10.09
CA THR A 87 11.56 18.06 10.75
C THR A 87 11.49 16.66 10.14
N LEU A 88 10.94 15.72 10.90
CA LEU A 88 10.75 14.34 10.51
C LEU A 88 9.31 14.10 10.06
N LEU A 89 9.14 13.62 8.84
CA LEU A 89 7.85 13.36 8.22
C LEU A 89 7.57 11.85 8.14
N PRO A 90 6.53 11.35 8.82
CA PRO A 90 6.11 9.97 8.68
C PRO A 90 5.40 9.78 7.32
N ILE A 91 5.93 8.91 6.49
CA ILE A 91 5.41 8.59 5.16
C ILE A 91 5.21 7.08 4.98
N ASN A 92 4.29 6.73 4.09
CA ASN A 92 4.33 5.44 3.42
C ASN A 92 5.09 5.61 2.11
N LEU A 93 6.09 4.77 1.90
CA LEU A 93 6.91 4.73 0.70
C LEU A 93 6.60 3.47 -0.11
N SER A 94 6.28 3.63 -1.37
CA SER A 94 6.14 2.54 -2.34
C SER A 94 7.01 2.81 -3.56
N THR A 95 7.39 1.76 -4.28
CA THR A 95 8.33 1.85 -5.39
C THR A 95 7.88 1.04 -6.58
N LEU A 96 8.06 1.62 -7.76
CA LEU A 96 7.88 0.95 -9.06
C LEU A 96 9.20 1.01 -9.81
N PHE A 97 9.53 -0.08 -10.50
CA PHE A 97 10.73 -0.16 -11.33
C PHE A 97 10.32 -0.08 -12.79
N VAL A 98 10.96 0.84 -13.52
CA VAL A 98 10.72 1.04 -14.95
C VAL A 98 12.06 0.91 -15.67
N GLN A 99 12.11 0.14 -16.75
CA GLN A 99 13.31 0.10 -17.60
C GLN A 99 13.39 1.39 -18.42
N GLY A 100 14.56 2.03 -18.41
CA GLY A 100 14.87 3.25 -19.12
C GLY A 100 14.74 3.13 -20.64
N GLY A 101 14.69 4.30 -21.29
CA GLY A 101 14.42 4.46 -22.73
C GLY A 101 15.55 4.00 -23.67
N GLU A 102 15.29 4.19 -24.97
CA GLU A 102 15.86 3.49 -26.14
C GLU A 102 17.39 3.33 -26.24
N GLU A 103 18.20 4.18 -25.59
CA GLU A 103 19.66 4.16 -25.78
C GLU A 103 20.41 3.23 -24.81
N ASP A 104 19.82 2.89 -23.65
CA ASP A 104 20.49 2.00 -22.70
C ASP A 104 19.49 1.09 -21.99
N LEU A 105 19.18 -0.03 -22.67
CA LEU A 105 18.27 -1.11 -22.27
C LEU A 105 18.60 -1.74 -20.89
N LYS A 106 19.74 -1.38 -20.26
CA LYS A 106 20.16 -1.82 -18.92
C LYS A 106 19.89 -0.82 -17.80
N SER A 107 19.46 0.40 -18.11
CA SER A 107 19.16 1.41 -17.09
C SER A 107 17.81 1.09 -16.43
N VAL A 108 17.78 0.81 -15.13
CA VAL A 108 16.55 0.69 -14.35
C VAL A 108 16.34 2.00 -13.61
N ILE A 109 15.16 2.60 -13.80
CA ILE A 109 14.71 3.78 -13.06
C ILE A 109 13.81 3.29 -11.93
N THR A 110 14.13 3.73 -10.72
CA THR A 110 13.29 3.46 -9.55
C THR A 110 12.42 4.68 -9.26
N ILE A 111 11.13 4.55 -9.51
CA ILE A 111 10.14 5.57 -9.18
C ILE A 111 9.64 5.29 -7.77
N HIS A 112 9.73 6.29 -6.92
CA HIS A 112 9.23 6.27 -5.56
C HIS A 112 7.94 7.08 -5.50
N PHE A 113 6.96 6.56 -4.78
CA PHE A 113 5.74 7.27 -4.41
C PHE A 113 5.67 7.35 -2.90
N ALA A 114 5.56 8.56 -2.38
CA ALA A 114 5.35 8.83 -0.98
C ALA A 114 3.97 9.40 -0.71
N ARG A 115 3.41 8.97 0.40
CA ARG A 115 2.17 9.52 0.97
C ARG A 115 2.45 9.87 2.41
N LEU A 116 2.03 11.05 2.85
CA LEU A 116 2.02 11.36 4.27
C LEU A 116 1.16 10.33 4.99
N LEU A 117 1.64 9.84 6.12
CA LEU A 117 0.80 9.11 7.05
C LEU A 117 -0.16 10.14 7.67
N ASN A 118 -1.29 10.36 6.98
CA ASN A 118 -2.19 11.50 7.15
C ASN A 118 -2.41 11.92 8.61
N HIS A 119 -1.98 13.15 8.92
CA HIS A 119 -2.31 13.89 10.15
C HIS A 119 -3.73 14.47 10.16
N GLU A 120 -4.35 14.79 9.03
CA GLU A 120 -5.71 15.36 9.02
C GLU A 120 -6.80 14.36 9.44
N ILE A 121 -6.58 13.06 9.18
CA ILE A 121 -7.44 11.99 9.67
C ILE A 121 -7.29 11.80 11.21
N LEU A 122 -6.19 12.26 11.80
CA LEU A 122 -5.88 12.07 13.22
C LEU A 122 -6.60 13.03 14.16
N ALA A 123 -7.27 14.07 13.66
CA ALA A 123 -7.73 15.17 14.51
C ALA A 123 -8.91 14.83 15.43
N ASN A 124 -9.72 13.81 15.12
CA ASN A 124 -11.02 13.58 15.78
C ASN A 124 -11.21 12.20 16.44
N SER A 125 -10.25 11.28 16.33
CA SER A 125 -10.40 9.91 16.87
C SER A 125 -9.34 9.61 17.92
N ARG A 126 -9.76 9.05 19.06
CA ARG A 126 -8.87 8.70 20.18
C ARG A 126 -7.99 7.49 19.90
N LEU A 127 -8.45 6.60 19.02
CA LEU A 127 -7.70 5.44 18.58
C LEU A 127 -7.75 5.34 17.06
N LYS A 128 -6.59 5.36 16.42
CA LYS A 128 -6.44 5.14 14.98
C LYS A 128 -5.79 3.79 14.74
N ILE A 129 -6.40 3.00 13.86
CA ILE A 129 -6.00 1.65 13.52
C ILE A 129 -5.71 1.62 12.02
N CYS A 130 -4.46 1.33 11.65
CA CYS A 130 -4.05 1.15 10.27
C CYS A 130 -3.61 -0.31 10.06
N LEU A 131 -4.38 -1.05 9.27
CA LEU A 131 -4.14 -2.46 8.95
C LEU A 131 -3.84 -2.70 7.47
N LEU A 132 -4.10 -1.75 6.56
CA LEU A 132 -3.86 -1.86 5.11
C LEU A 132 -2.38 -1.68 4.75
N GLY A 133 -1.57 -2.60 5.26
CA GLY A 133 -0.11 -2.62 5.19
C GLY A 133 0.47 -3.10 6.51
N SER A 134 1.61 -2.56 6.91
CA SER A 134 2.19 -2.88 8.21
C SER A 134 1.34 -2.30 9.34
N THR A 135 0.99 -3.15 10.31
CA THR A 135 0.13 -2.81 11.45
C THR A 135 0.67 -1.59 12.20
N SER A 136 -0.10 -0.50 12.26
CA SER A 136 0.19 0.64 13.11
C SER A 136 -1.05 1.13 13.84
N VAL A 137 -0.88 1.46 15.12
CA VAL A 137 -1.96 1.94 15.98
C VAL A 137 -1.49 3.18 16.70
N TRP A 138 -2.34 4.20 16.73
CA TRP A 138 -2.05 5.50 17.32
C TRP A 138 -3.14 5.84 18.34
N ARG A 139 -2.73 6.33 19.49
CA ARG A 139 -3.62 6.83 20.54
C ARG A 139 -3.77 8.34 20.42
N ASP A 140 -4.56 8.93 21.33
CA ASP A 140 -4.64 10.37 21.57
C ASP A 140 -3.27 11.05 21.44
N GLN A 141 -3.25 12.27 20.89
CA GLN A 141 -2.05 13.08 20.67
C GLN A 141 -1.00 12.42 19.72
N ASN A 142 -1.44 11.52 18.83
CA ASN A 142 -0.57 10.83 17.87
C ASN A 142 0.54 10.00 18.52
N ILE A 143 0.25 9.38 19.66
CA ILE A 143 1.22 8.50 20.32
C ILE A 143 1.11 7.10 19.72
N MET A 144 2.14 6.68 18.98
CA MET A 144 2.21 5.33 18.40
C MET A 144 2.24 4.25 19.49
N VAL A 145 1.48 3.20 19.30
CA VAL A 145 1.52 1.99 20.13
C VAL A 145 2.68 1.12 19.65
N ASN A 146 3.80 1.18 20.37
CA ASN A 146 5.04 0.50 20.01
C ASN A 146 5.70 -0.26 21.18
N SER A 147 4.95 -0.47 22.27
CA SER A 147 5.43 -1.14 23.49
C SER A 147 5.95 -2.57 23.20
N PRO A 148 6.84 -3.13 24.04
CA PRO A 148 7.26 -4.53 23.90
C PRO A 148 6.10 -5.54 23.90
N LEU A 149 5.00 -5.22 24.61
CA LEU A 149 3.78 -6.04 24.65
C LEU A 149 3.08 -6.05 23.28
N TRP A 150 3.12 -4.94 22.55
CA TRP A 150 2.53 -4.80 21.22
C TRP A 150 3.28 -5.58 20.14
N LYS A 151 4.60 -5.78 20.29
CA LYS A 151 5.43 -6.46 19.28
C LYS A 151 5.05 -7.93 19.06
N ARG A 152 4.25 -8.54 19.95
CA ARG A 152 3.84 -9.95 19.86
C ARG A 152 2.82 -10.15 18.72
N SER A 153 3.17 -10.99 17.74
CA SER A 153 2.34 -11.24 16.55
C SER A 153 0.93 -11.75 16.87
N LYS A 154 0.79 -12.67 17.85
CA LYS A 154 -0.53 -13.17 18.29
C LYS A 154 -1.41 -12.11 18.94
N ALA A 155 -0.83 -11.14 19.65
CA ALA A 155 -1.57 -10.02 20.22
C ALA A 155 -2.09 -9.08 19.12
N ARG A 156 -1.24 -8.76 18.13
CA ARG A 156 -1.63 -7.94 16.97
C ARG A 156 -2.67 -8.63 16.10
N ALA A 157 -2.54 -9.95 15.87
CA ALA A 157 -3.53 -10.72 15.12
C ALA A 157 -4.89 -10.78 15.86
N PHE A 158 -4.89 -11.01 17.17
CA PHE A 158 -6.11 -10.94 17.99
C PHE A 158 -6.79 -9.57 17.86
N PHE A 159 -6.02 -8.50 18.03
CA PHE A 159 -6.53 -7.13 17.95
C PHE A 159 -7.09 -6.82 16.56
N ALA A 160 -6.34 -7.14 15.50
CA ALA A 160 -6.75 -6.89 14.13
C ALA A 160 -8.01 -7.67 13.76
N TYR A 161 -8.15 -8.90 14.24
CA TYR A 161 -9.36 -9.69 14.05
C TYR A 161 -10.58 -8.99 14.67
N LEU A 162 -10.49 -8.57 15.94
CA LEU A 162 -11.59 -7.82 16.56
C LEU A 162 -11.87 -6.46 15.90
N ALA A 163 -10.84 -5.79 15.38
CA ALA A 163 -10.99 -4.51 14.66
C ALA A 163 -11.73 -4.69 13.33
N LEU A 164 -11.42 -5.75 12.57
CA LEU A 164 -12.10 -6.06 11.31
C LEU A 164 -13.55 -6.51 11.53
N HIS A 165 -13.82 -7.11 12.69
CA HIS A 165 -15.14 -7.54 13.14
C HIS A 165 -15.74 -6.56 14.17
N ARG A 166 -15.47 -5.25 14.04
CA ARG A 166 -15.93 -4.25 15.02
C ARG A 166 -17.45 -4.32 15.20
N GLY A 167 -17.89 -4.24 16.46
CA GLY A 167 -19.30 -4.40 16.84
C GLY A 167 -19.82 -5.83 16.88
N GLN A 168 -19.03 -6.83 16.46
CA GLN A 168 -19.41 -8.25 16.56
C GLN A 168 -18.85 -8.89 17.83
N TYR A 169 -19.69 -9.72 18.48
CA TYR A 169 -19.32 -10.51 19.65
C TYR A 169 -18.66 -11.82 19.21
N ILE A 170 -17.35 -11.95 19.39
CA ILE A 170 -16.60 -13.14 18.99
C ILE A 170 -16.37 -14.03 20.20
N HIS A 171 -16.89 -15.27 20.16
CA HIS A 171 -16.72 -16.22 21.24
C HIS A 171 -15.23 -16.54 21.47
N ARG A 172 -14.83 -16.68 22.74
CA ARG A 172 -13.43 -16.95 23.10
C ARG A 172 -12.87 -18.22 22.45
N ASP A 173 -13.71 -19.24 22.26
CA ASP A 173 -13.28 -20.51 21.66
C ASP A 173 -13.02 -20.36 20.16
N THR A 174 -13.80 -19.53 19.45
CA THR A 174 -13.52 -19.15 18.06
C THR A 174 -12.16 -18.45 17.94
N LEU A 175 -11.85 -17.53 18.86
CA LEU A 175 -10.54 -16.86 18.89
C LEU A 175 -9.40 -17.83 19.19
N ILE A 176 -9.64 -18.82 20.04
CA ILE A 176 -8.69 -19.90 20.33
C ILE A 176 -8.39 -20.69 19.05
N ASP A 177 -9.41 -21.14 18.33
CA ASP A 177 -9.25 -21.95 17.13
C ASP A 177 -8.52 -21.18 16.02
N ILE A 178 -8.83 -19.89 15.86
CA ILE A 178 -8.22 -19.04 14.83
C ILE A 178 -6.74 -18.74 15.16
N LEU A 179 -6.42 -18.47 16.42
CA LEU A 179 -5.09 -18.00 16.81
C LEU A 179 -4.15 -19.13 17.26
N TRP A 180 -4.68 -20.23 17.79
CA TRP A 180 -3.91 -21.37 18.30
C TRP A 180 -4.55 -22.72 17.92
N PRO A 181 -4.73 -23.03 16.62
CA PRO A 181 -5.47 -24.21 16.17
C PRO A 181 -4.89 -25.55 16.66
N ASN A 182 -3.58 -25.59 16.94
CA ASN A 182 -2.87 -26.82 17.29
C ASN A 182 -2.48 -26.89 18.78
N LYS A 183 -3.16 -26.14 19.66
CA LYS A 183 -2.89 -26.15 21.10
C LYS A 183 -4.06 -26.75 21.88
N PRO A 184 -3.77 -27.52 22.97
CA PRO A 184 -4.80 -27.91 23.92
C PRO A 184 -5.56 -26.69 24.45
N HIS A 185 -6.87 -26.83 24.62
CA HIS A 185 -7.79 -25.73 24.95
C HIS A 185 -7.32 -24.89 26.14
N GLU A 186 -6.98 -25.50 27.28
CA GLU A 186 -6.52 -24.76 28.47
C GLU A 186 -5.26 -23.92 28.21
N SER A 187 -4.33 -24.46 27.43
CA SER A 187 -3.09 -23.76 27.05
C SER A 187 -3.39 -22.60 26.10
N ALA A 188 -4.30 -22.80 25.15
CA ALA A 188 -4.76 -21.76 24.25
C ALA A 188 -5.52 -20.64 24.99
N LEU A 189 -6.36 -21.00 25.96
CA LEU A 189 -7.08 -20.04 26.80
C LEU A 189 -6.13 -19.16 27.62
N ARG A 190 -5.07 -19.75 28.22
CA ARG A 190 -4.02 -18.97 28.91
C ARG A 190 -3.30 -18.01 27.95
N ASN A 191 -3.02 -18.45 26.72
CA ASN A 191 -2.41 -17.61 25.70
C ASN A 191 -3.35 -16.49 25.24
N LEU A 192 -4.65 -16.76 25.08
CA LEU A 192 -5.67 -15.76 24.77
C LEU A 192 -5.73 -14.69 25.86
N ASN A 193 -5.80 -15.09 27.13
CA ASN A 193 -5.81 -14.14 28.25
C ASN A 193 -4.55 -13.27 28.26
N THR A 194 -3.39 -13.86 27.95
CA THR A 194 -2.12 -13.12 27.84
C THR A 194 -2.13 -12.14 26.66
N ALA A 195 -2.65 -12.55 25.50
CA ALA A 195 -2.80 -11.69 24.33
C ALA A 195 -3.74 -10.51 24.62
N VAL A 196 -4.90 -10.78 25.21
CA VAL A 196 -5.88 -9.76 25.64
C VAL A 196 -5.23 -8.76 26.60
N TYR A 197 -4.52 -9.25 27.63
CA TYR A 197 -3.80 -8.39 28.56
C TYR A 197 -2.78 -7.48 27.85
N ASN A 198 -1.96 -8.06 26.96
CA ASN A 198 -0.95 -7.31 26.20
C ASN A 198 -1.58 -6.22 25.32
N VAL A 199 -2.68 -6.52 24.65
CA VAL A 199 -3.41 -5.56 23.82
C VAL A 199 -3.99 -4.45 24.70
N ARG A 200 -4.78 -4.80 25.73
CA ARG A 200 -5.40 -3.80 26.63
C ARG A 200 -4.36 -2.87 27.24
N ARG A 201 -3.24 -3.39 27.75
CA ARG A 201 -2.15 -2.57 28.34
C ARG A 201 -1.40 -1.74 27.31
N SER A 202 -1.35 -2.17 26.05
CA SER A 202 -0.71 -1.40 24.97
C SER A 202 -1.60 -0.24 24.51
N LEU A 203 -2.91 -0.45 24.44
CA LEU A 203 -3.88 0.58 24.09
C LEU A 203 -4.12 1.55 25.25
N GLU A 204 -4.14 1.06 26.48
CA GLU A 204 -4.46 1.81 27.70
C GLU A 204 -3.40 1.58 28.80
N PRO A 205 -2.22 2.24 28.75
CA PRO A 205 -1.15 2.01 29.73
C PRO A 205 -1.52 2.39 31.17
N SER A 206 -2.47 3.30 31.34
CA SER A 206 -3.03 3.71 32.63
C SER A 206 -4.16 2.78 33.13
N LEU A 207 -4.54 1.75 32.36
CA LEU A 207 -5.60 0.83 32.75
C LEU A 207 -5.25 0.08 34.04
N LYS A 208 -6.04 0.33 35.10
CA LYS A 208 -5.86 -0.35 36.39
C LYS A 208 -6.20 -1.84 36.26
N ARG A 209 -5.51 -2.67 37.05
CA ARG A 209 -5.76 -4.12 37.06
C ARG A 209 -7.21 -4.38 37.51
N GLY A 210 -7.93 -5.19 36.74
CA GLY A 210 -9.34 -5.51 37.02
C GLY A 210 -10.36 -4.50 36.47
N SER A 211 -9.91 -3.37 35.92
CA SER A 211 -10.81 -2.43 35.23
C SER A 211 -11.17 -2.91 33.83
N GLU A 212 -12.36 -2.54 33.38
CA GLU A 212 -12.81 -2.77 32.01
C GLU A 212 -11.99 -1.91 31.03
N SER A 213 -11.64 -2.51 29.89
CA SER A 213 -10.93 -1.80 28.83
C SER A 213 -11.93 -1.06 27.96
N ARG A 214 -11.68 0.21 27.67
CA ARG A 214 -12.55 1.03 26.82
C ARG A 214 -12.75 0.43 25.42
N TYR A 215 -11.71 -0.19 24.88
CA TYR A 215 -11.66 -0.61 23.49
C TYR A 215 -12.00 -2.09 23.31
N ILE A 216 -11.49 -2.98 24.17
CA ILE A 216 -11.67 -4.43 24.05
C ILE A 216 -12.47 -4.95 25.24
N GLN A 217 -13.75 -5.22 25.02
CA GLN A 217 -14.69 -5.63 26.05
C GLN A 217 -14.86 -7.15 26.08
N PHE A 218 -15.39 -7.67 27.19
CA PHE A 218 -15.71 -9.09 27.36
C PHE A 218 -17.08 -9.24 28.02
N GLU A 219 -18.01 -9.89 27.33
CA GLU A 219 -19.37 -10.12 27.82
C GLU A 219 -19.85 -11.50 27.35
N ARG A 220 -20.50 -12.26 28.26
CA ARG A 220 -21.14 -13.56 27.95
C ARG A 220 -20.25 -14.55 27.19
N GLY A 221 -18.96 -14.61 27.51
CA GLY A 221 -18.00 -15.52 26.86
C GLY A 221 -17.39 -14.99 25.56
N CYS A 222 -17.78 -13.79 25.12
CA CYS A 222 -17.33 -13.18 23.88
C CYS A 222 -16.45 -11.96 24.13
N TYR A 223 -15.43 -11.80 23.28
CA TYR A 223 -14.68 -10.55 23.15
C TYR A 223 -15.22 -9.74 21.98
N TYR A 224 -15.24 -8.42 22.12
CA TYR A 224 -15.59 -7.51 21.04
C TYR A 224 -14.80 -6.22 21.14
N MET A 225 -14.58 -5.57 19.99
CA MET A 225 -14.13 -4.19 19.96
C MET A 225 -15.35 -3.27 20.00
N ASN A 226 -15.32 -2.28 20.90
CA ASN A 226 -16.41 -1.31 21.05
C ASN A 226 -16.65 -0.57 19.71
N ASP A 227 -17.91 -0.42 19.30
CA ASP A 227 -18.27 0.32 18.10
C ASP A 227 -18.47 1.80 18.44
N SER A 228 -17.35 2.51 18.58
CA SER A 228 -17.32 3.92 18.96
C SER A 228 -16.75 4.78 17.84
N GLN A 229 -17.33 5.97 17.64
CA GLN A 229 -16.80 7.00 16.73
C GLN A 229 -15.41 7.49 17.16
N GLU A 230 -14.98 7.17 18.38
CA GLU A 230 -13.61 7.42 18.86
C GLU A 230 -12.56 6.52 18.18
N ILE A 231 -12.97 5.45 17.48
CA ILE A 231 -12.09 4.51 16.81
C ILE A 231 -12.16 4.71 15.29
N TRP A 232 -11.03 5.07 14.71
CA TRP A 232 -10.86 5.13 13.27
C TRP A 232 -10.13 3.89 12.76
N LEU A 233 -10.66 3.24 11.72
CA LEU A 233 -10.07 2.07 11.07
C LEU A 233 -9.91 2.34 9.57
N ASP A 234 -8.70 2.17 9.04
CA ASP A 234 -8.40 2.41 7.62
C ASP A 234 -9.16 1.49 6.67
N VAL A 235 -9.31 0.21 7.01
CA VAL A 235 -10.06 -0.77 6.20
C VAL A 235 -11.50 -0.32 5.97
N GLU A 236 -12.18 0.17 7.00
CA GLU A 236 -13.55 0.68 6.88
C GLU A 236 -13.62 1.94 6.02
N HIS A 237 -12.63 2.83 6.15
CA HIS A 237 -12.60 4.06 5.37
C HIS A 237 -12.27 3.78 3.90
N PHE A 238 -11.38 2.83 3.64
CA PHE A 238 -11.09 2.32 2.31
C PHE A 238 -12.36 1.82 1.63
N GLU A 239 -13.13 0.98 2.31
CA GLU A 239 -14.40 0.46 1.79
C GLU A 239 -15.47 1.56 1.64
N LYS A 240 -15.60 2.47 2.62
CA LYS A 240 -16.51 3.62 2.55
C LYS A 240 -16.21 4.50 1.34
N TYR A 241 -14.93 4.80 1.07
CA TYR A 241 -14.55 5.61 -0.09
C TYR A 241 -14.86 4.90 -1.41
N ILE A 242 -14.68 3.58 -1.48
CA ILE A 242 -15.07 2.78 -2.65
C ILE A 242 -16.59 2.80 -2.84
N HIS A 243 -17.35 2.62 -1.78
CA HIS A 243 -18.82 2.67 -1.82
C HIS A 243 -19.30 4.06 -2.24
N HIS A 244 -18.76 5.11 -1.64
CA HIS A 244 -19.06 6.50 -2.00
C HIS A 244 -18.79 6.75 -3.49
N ALA A 245 -17.63 6.33 -4.00
CA ALA A 245 -17.32 6.48 -5.44
C ALA A 245 -18.34 5.79 -6.36
N ARG A 246 -18.92 4.66 -5.95
CA ARG A 246 -19.88 3.89 -6.76
C ARG A 246 -21.24 4.58 -6.92
N ILE A 247 -21.62 5.41 -5.95
CA ILE A 247 -22.90 6.15 -5.99
C ILE A 247 -22.76 7.54 -6.64
N GLN A 248 -21.53 8.00 -6.89
CA GLN A 248 -21.28 9.25 -7.59
C GLN A 248 -21.46 9.10 -9.10
N GLN A 249 -21.94 10.17 -9.75
CA GLN A 249 -22.07 10.24 -11.20
C GLN A 249 -20.95 11.08 -11.84
N GLN A 250 -20.46 12.09 -11.12
CA GLN A 250 -19.45 13.00 -11.64
C GLN A 250 -18.06 12.37 -11.58
N PRO A 251 -17.31 12.30 -12.70
CA PRO A 251 -15.97 11.72 -12.72
C PRO A 251 -15.01 12.32 -11.69
N THR A 252 -15.12 13.62 -11.42
CA THR A 252 -14.29 14.33 -10.44
C THR A 252 -14.45 13.79 -9.02
N GLU A 253 -15.69 13.55 -8.57
CA GLU A 253 -15.98 13.02 -7.24
C GLU A 253 -15.65 11.52 -7.12
N ILE A 254 -15.83 10.78 -8.22
CA ILE A 254 -15.39 9.37 -8.32
C ILE A 254 -13.87 9.30 -8.15
N ILE A 255 -13.12 10.10 -8.92
CA ILE A 255 -11.66 10.15 -8.87
C ILE A 255 -11.19 10.50 -7.46
N LYS A 256 -11.74 11.56 -6.86
CA LYS A 256 -11.40 12.03 -5.51
C LYS A 256 -11.63 10.94 -4.46
N SER A 257 -12.76 10.22 -4.56
CA SER A 257 -13.09 9.14 -3.63
C SER A 257 -12.15 7.94 -3.80
N TYR A 258 -11.87 7.51 -5.03
CA TYR A 258 -10.91 6.42 -5.27
C TYR A 258 -9.48 6.79 -4.87
N GLN A 259 -9.04 8.02 -5.08
CA GLN A 259 -7.73 8.49 -4.61
C GLN A 259 -7.62 8.42 -3.09
N LYS A 260 -8.67 8.83 -2.35
CA LYS A 260 -8.71 8.66 -0.89
C LYS A 260 -8.60 7.20 -0.47
N ALA A 261 -9.26 6.28 -1.16
CA ALA A 261 -9.14 4.84 -0.91
C ALA A 261 -7.70 4.34 -1.19
N ILE A 262 -7.15 4.67 -2.36
CA ILE A 262 -5.77 4.29 -2.73
C ILE A 262 -4.76 4.79 -1.70
N ASN A 263 -4.95 5.99 -1.16
CA ASN A 263 -4.06 6.56 -0.16
C ASN A 263 -4.04 5.79 1.17
N LEU A 264 -5.11 5.06 1.48
CA LEU A 264 -5.17 4.18 2.64
C LEU A 264 -4.54 2.81 2.37
N TYR A 265 -4.62 2.32 1.13
CA TYR A 265 -4.05 1.03 0.77
C TYR A 265 -2.55 1.14 0.50
N GLN A 266 -1.75 0.77 1.48
CA GLN A 266 -0.29 0.79 1.38
C GLN A 266 0.23 -0.53 0.83
N SER A 267 -0.19 -1.64 1.44
CA SER A 267 0.20 -3.01 1.09
C SER A 267 -0.91 -3.97 1.55
N ASP A 268 -0.67 -5.27 1.42
CA ASP A 268 -1.57 -6.29 1.92
C ASP A 268 -1.85 -6.11 3.42
N LEU A 269 -3.08 -6.45 3.80
CA LEU A 269 -3.57 -6.42 5.18
C LEU A 269 -2.59 -7.11 6.16
N LEU A 270 -2.14 -6.38 7.19
CA LEU A 270 -1.16 -6.84 8.19
C LEU A 270 0.10 -7.45 7.54
N SER A 271 0.70 -6.75 6.56
CA SER A 271 1.85 -7.27 5.80
C SER A 271 3.04 -7.67 6.70
N ASP A 272 3.14 -7.08 7.87
CA ASP A 272 4.17 -7.35 8.88
C ASP A 272 3.98 -8.68 9.65
N LEU A 273 2.82 -9.33 9.54
CA LEU A 273 2.55 -10.62 10.19
C LEU A 273 2.84 -11.84 9.31
N GLY A 274 3.23 -11.64 8.04
CA GLY A 274 3.47 -12.73 7.08
C GLY A 274 2.24 -13.61 6.86
N ASN A 275 2.43 -14.89 6.53
CA ASN A 275 1.37 -15.86 6.26
C ASN A 275 1.06 -16.78 7.46
N ASN A 276 1.35 -16.32 8.68
CA ASN A 276 1.26 -17.12 9.91
C ASN A 276 -0.17 -17.39 10.40
N PHE A 277 -1.17 -16.79 9.75
CA PHE A 277 -2.56 -16.81 10.18
C PHE A 277 -3.47 -17.08 8.98
N ALA A 278 -4.14 -18.24 8.99
CA ALA A 278 -4.95 -18.69 7.86
C ALA A 278 -6.10 -17.72 7.52
N TRP A 279 -6.70 -17.09 8.55
CA TRP A 279 -7.80 -16.14 8.38
C TRP A 279 -7.41 -14.88 7.58
N LEU A 280 -6.11 -14.55 7.48
CA LEU A 280 -5.66 -13.38 6.70
C LEU A 280 -5.78 -13.58 5.20
N ALA A 281 -5.66 -14.81 4.70
CA ALA A 281 -5.66 -15.08 3.27
C ALA A 281 -6.94 -14.59 2.56
N PRO A 282 -8.16 -14.94 3.01
CA PRO A 282 -9.39 -14.45 2.36
C PRO A 282 -9.54 -12.93 2.46
N GLU A 283 -9.22 -12.32 3.60
CA GLU A 283 -9.33 -10.85 3.76
C GLU A 283 -8.33 -10.10 2.88
N ARG A 284 -7.08 -10.57 2.81
CA ARG A 284 -6.07 -10.01 1.90
C ARG A 284 -6.52 -10.12 0.45
N ALA A 285 -7.02 -11.29 0.03
CA ALA A 285 -7.51 -11.47 -1.33
C ALA A 285 -8.64 -10.48 -1.64
N ARG A 286 -9.65 -10.40 -0.77
CA ARG A 286 -10.80 -9.50 -0.94
C ARG A 286 -10.39 -8.03 -1.05
N LEU A 287 -9.54 -7.55 -0.15
CA LEU A 287 -9.08 -6.15 -0.13
C LEU A 287 -8.18 -5.83 -1.32
N ARG A 288 -7.34 -6.79 -1.76
CA ARG A 288 -6.50 -6.64 -2.94
C ARG A 288 -7.32 -6.57 -4.23
N GLU A 289 -8.37 -7.39 -4.36
CA GLU A 289 -9.29 -7.29 -5.51
C GLU A 289 -9.97 -5.91 -5.59
N LEU A 290 -10.38 -5.36 -4.44
CA LEU A 290 -10.92 -4.00 -4.38
C LEU A 290 -9.88 -2.96 -4.80
N TYR A 291 -8.63 -3.10 -4.36
CA TYR A 291 -7.53 -2.20 -4.73
C TYR A 291 -7.19 -2.26 -6.23
N ILE A 292 -7.13 -3.46 -6.81
CA ILE A 292 -6.91 -3.62 -8.25
C ILE A 292 -8.07 -2.99 -9.03
N MET A 293 -9.31 -3.26 -8.62
CA MET A 293 -10.50 -2.71 -9.28
C MET A 293 -10.51 -1.18 -9.30
N ILE A 294 -10.15 -0.51 -8.21
CA ILE A 294 -10.11 0.97 -8.20
C ILE A 294 -9.00 1.53 -9.10
N LEU A 295 -7.84 0.88 -9.16
CA LEU A 295 -6.75 1.29 -10.06
C LEU A 295 -7.19 1.15 -11.53
N GLU A 296 -7.79 0.02 -11.89
CA GLU A 296 -8.32 -0.22 -13.25
C GLU A 296 -9.37 0.83 -13.63
N LYS A 297 -10.33 1.09 -12.73
CA LYS A 297 -11.37 2.09 -12.97
C LYS A 297 -10.81 3.49 -13.13
N LEU A 298 -9.86 3.89 -12.28
CA LEU A 298 -9.20 5.19 -12.43
C LEU A 298 -8.44 5.28 -13.75
N GLY A 299 -7.71 4.23 -14.14
CA GLY A 299 -7.02 4.17 -15.42
C GLY A 299 -7.97 4.40 -16.60
N ILE A 300 -9.11 3.72 -16.59
CA ILE A 300 -10.15 3.87 -17.62
C ILE A 300 -10.75 5.29 -17.62
N ILE A 301 -11.01 5.87 -16.44
CA ILE A 301 -11.55 7.24 -16.34
C ILE A 301 -10.54 8.26 -16.88
N PHE A 302 -9.26 8.12 -16.52
CA PHE A 302 -8.21 9.02 -17.00
C PHE A 302 -8.00 8.91 -18.51
N ASP A 303 -7.99 7.68 -19.05
CA ASP A 303 -7.91 7.46 -20.50
C ASP A 303 -9.04 8.17 -21.25
N LYS A 304 -10.28 8.02 -20.77
CA LYS A 304 -11.46 8.72 -21.34
C LYS A 304 -11.38 10.24 -21.26
N GLN A 305 -10.63 10.78 -20.30
CA GLN A 305 -10.40 12.22 -20.15
C GLN A 305 -9.20 12.73 -20.97
N GLY A 306 -8.52 11.87 -21.73
CA GLY A 306 -7.27 12.23 -22.43
C GLY A 306 -6.07 12.38 -21.48
N LYS A 307 -6.23 12.01 -20.21
CA LYS A 307 -5.17 11.98 -19.19
C LYS A 307 -4.38 10.68 -19.31
N GLU A 308 -3.78 10.49 -20.47
CA GLU A 308 -3.14 9.22 -20.86
C GLU A 308 -2.02 8.82 -19.90
N GLU A 309 -1.28 9.81 -19.42
CA GLU A 309 -0.19 9.64 -18.49
C GLU A 309 -0.64 9.10 -17.12
N GLU A 310 -1.66 9.71 -16.53
CA GLU A 310 -2.25 9.26 -15.27
C GLU A 310 -2.89 7.87 -15.41
N ALA A 311 -3.43 7.56 -16.59
CA ALA A 311 -3.97 6.24 -16.92
C ALA A 311 -2.86 5.17 -16.93
N ILE A 312 -1.75 5.45 -17.63
CA ILE A 312 -0.58 4.56 -17.68
C ILE A 312 -0.10 4.21 -16.28
N ILE A 313 -0.01 5.19 -15.37
CA ILE A 313 0.42 4.95 -13.99
C ILE A 313 -0.49 3.94 -13.29
N GLN A 314 -1.82 4.11 -13.37
CA GLN A 314 -2.72 3.21 -12.67
C GLN A 314 -2.65 1.80 -13.24
N PHE A 315 -2.58 1.67 -14.56
CA PHE A 315 -2.44 0.38 -15.23
C PHE A 315 -1.10 -0.31 -14.90
N GLN A 316 0.01 0.41 -14.84
CA GLN A 316 1.29 -0.13 -14.39
C GLN A 316 1.24 -0.61 -12.93
N LYS A 317 0.57 0.12 -12.04
CA LYS A 317 0.33 -0.33 -10.66
C LYS A 317 -0.44 -1.65 -10.62
N VAL A 318 -1.45 -1.83 -11.48
CA VAL A 318 -2.16 -3.12 -11.60
C VAL A 318 -1.24 -4.23 -12.08
N LEU A 319 -0.45 -4.00 -13.14
CA LEU A 319 0.43 -5.03 -13.69
C LEU A 319 1.59 -5.42 -12.78
N ASN A 320 2.03 -4.53 -11.89
CA ASN A 320 2.99 -4.88 -10.84
C ASN A 320 2.41 -5.84 -9.79
N ILE A 321 1.08 -5.88 -9.64
CA ILE A 321 0.39 -6.80 -8.73
C ILE A 321 -0.06 -8.05 -9.48
N ARG A 322 -0.55 -7.89 -10.71
CA ARG A 322 -1.09 -8.95 -11.56
C ARG A 322 -0.54 -8.83 -12.98
N PRO A 323 0.69 -9.32 -13.25
CA PRO A 323 1.32 -9.24 -14.57
C PRO A 323 0.52 -9.90 -15.70
N TRP A 324 -0.33 -10.88 -15.36
CA TRP A 324 -1.19 -11.61 -16.30
C TRP A 324 -2.54 -10.93 -16.57
N GLN A 325 -2.75 -9.69 -16.13
CA GLN A 325 -4.00 -8.97 -16.37
C GLN A 325 -4.10 -8.46 -17.81
N GLU A 326 -4.57 -9.32 -18.71
CA GLU A 326 -4.54 -9.09 -20.16
C GLU A 326 -5.30 -7.83 -20.59
N THR A 327 -6.48 -7.56 -20.02
CA THR A 327 -7.26 -6.35 -20.38
C THR A 327 -6.49 -5.06 -20.07
N VAL A 328 -5.77 -5.01 -18.95
CA VAL A 328 -4.95 -3.84 -18.59
C VAL A 328 -3.75 -3.70 -19.52
N CYS A 329 -3.12 -4.82 -19.90
CA CYS A 329 -2.08 -4.81 -20.94
C CYS A 329 -2.60 -4.27 -22.27
N GLN A 330 -3.82 -4.64 -22.69
CA GLN A 330 -4.43 -4.11 -23.91
C GLN A 330 -4.64 -2.58 -23.83
N TYR A 331 -5.07 -2.04 -22.69
CA TYR A 331 -5.17 -0.59 -22.48
C TYR A 331 -3.81 0.10 -22.65
N LEU A 332 -2.77 -0.41 -21.97
CA LEU A 332 -1.41 0.13 -22.09
C LEU A 332 -0.88 0.05 -23.53
N MET A 333 -1.08 -1.08 -24.21
CA MET A 333 -0.68 -1.22 -25.61
C MET A 333 -1.36 -0.19 -26.51
N ARG A 334 -2.66 0.07 -26.34
CA ARG A 334 -3.39 1.10 -27.10
C ARG A 334 -2.89 2.51 -26.80
N LEU A 335 -2.60 2.81 -25.52
CA LEU A 335 -2.03 4.10 -25.10
C LEU A 335 -0.65 4.31 -25.74
N TYR A 336 0.24 3.32 -25.66
CA TYR A 336 1.56 3.40 -26.28
C TYR A 336 1.48 3.51 -27.81
N LEU A 337 0.58 2.77 -28.47
CA LEU A 337 0.37 2.89 -29.92
C LEU A 337 -0.11 4.28 -30.33
N ARG A 338 -1.04 4.90 -29.58
CA ARG A 338 -1.49 6.29 -29.83
C ARG A 338 -0.36 7.30 -29.73
N GLN A 339 0.60 7.07 -28.84
CA GLN A 339 1.77 7.92 -28.63
C GLN A 339 2.93 7.62 -29.60
N GLY A 340 2.76 6.67 -30.53
CA GLY A 340 3.85 6.22 -31.42
C GLY A 340 4.95 5.40 -30.71
N LEU A 341 4.72 4.99 -29.46
CA LEU A 341 5.65 4.20 -28.65
C LEU A 341 5.53 2.70 -28.98
N TYR A 342 5.79 2.36 -30.25
CA TYR A 342 5.63 1.01 -30.79
C TYR A 342 6.46 -0.05 -30.04
N VAL A 343 7.70 0.27 -29.69
CA VAL A 343 8.59 -0.63 -28.94
C VAL A 343 8.02 -0.93 -27.55
N ALA A 344 7.49 0.09 -26.86
CA ALA A 344 6.88 -0.08 -25.54
C ALA A 344 5.61 -0.98 -25.61
N ALA A 345 4.78 -0.79 -26.64
CA ALA A 345 3.62 -1.66 -26.89
C ALA A 345 4.04 -3.12 -27.16
N ALA A 346 5.06 -3.33 -27.99
CA ALA A 346 5.58 -4.67 -28.31
C ALA A 346 6.14 -5.37 -27.06
N LYS A 347 6.88 -4.63 -26.22
CA LYS A 347 7.42 -5.13 -24.95
C LYS A 347 6.33 -5.49 -23.96
N GLN A 348 5.26 -4.70 -23.89
CA GLN A 348 4.11 -4.99 -23.04
C GLN A 348 3.45 -6.34 -23.39
N TYR A 349 3.35 -6.65 -24.69
CA TYR A 349 2.88 -7.96 -25.14
C TYR A 349 3.80 -9.10 -24.68
N ILE A 350 5.11 -8.94 -24.87
CA ILE A 350 6.10 -9.97 -24.53
C ILE A 350 6.03 -10.30 -23.03
N ASN A 351 5.96 -9.28 -22.18
CA ASN A 351 5.83 -9.43 -20.73
C ASN A 351 4.54 -10.16 -20.34
N LEU A 352 3.41 -9.78 -20.95
CA LEU A 352 2.13 -10.45 -20.72
C LEU A 352 2.17 -11.91 -21.17
N ALA A 353 2.72 -12.21 -22.35
CA ALA A 353 2.79 -13.57 -22.88
C ALA A 353 3.61 -14.48 -21.97
N ALA A 354 4.72 -13.97 -21.44
CA ALA A 354 5.52 -14.69 -20.45
C ALA A 354 4.73 -14.92 -19.15
N ALA A 355 4.05 -13.90 -18.62
CA ALA A 355 3.25 -14.01 -17.40
C ALA A 355 2.08 -15.01 -17.55
N LEU A 356 1.31 -14.94 -18.64
CA LEU A 356 0.20 -15.86 -18.92
C LEU A 356 0.68 -17.31 -19.07
N LYS A 357 1.86 -17.51 -19.68
CA LYS A 357 2.43 -18.84 -19.82
C LYS A 357 2.86 -19.42 -18.48
N THR A 358 3.52 -18.63 -17.63
CA THR A 358 4.01 -19.08 -16.32
C THR A 358 2.88 -19.36 -15.34
N GLU A 359 1.90 -18.44 -15.25
CA GLU A 359 0.91 -18.46 -14.17
C GLU A 359 -0.34 -19.27 -14.53
N LEU A 360 -0.74 -19.26 -15.81
CA LEU A 360 -2.00 -19.84 -16.28
C LEU A 360 -1.83 -20.89 -17.39
N ASN A 361 -0.61 -21.06 -17.91
CA ASN A 361 -0.30 -21.95 -19.05
C ASN A 361 -1.15 -21.68 -20.31
N ILE A 362 -1.54 -20.42 -20.54
CA ILE A 362 -2.32 -19.99 -21.72
C ILE A 362 -1.55 -18.98 -22.56
N MET A 363 -2.05 -18.74 -23.78
CA MET A 363 -1.52 -17.73 -24.71
C MET A 363 -2.37 -16.45 -24.69
N PRO A 364 -1.81 -15.29 -25.08
CA PRO A 364 -2.59 -14.06 -25.24
C PRO A 364 -3.72 -14.23 -26.26
N SER A 365 -4.85 -13.56 -25.99
CA SER A 365 -6.02 -13.50 -26.86
C SER A 365 -5.72 -12.90 -28.24
N HIS A 366 -6.64 -13.14 -29.18
CA HIS A 366 -6.52 -12.62 -30.55
C HIS A 366 -6.42 -11.09 -30.62
N GLU A 367 -7.13 -10.35 -29.76
CA GLU A 367 -7.05 -8.89 -29.75
C GLU A 367 -5.68 -8.41 -29.28
N THR A 368 -5.11 -9.05 -28.27
CA THR A 368 -3.76 -8.75 -27.79
C THR A 368 -2.70 -9.04 -28.86
N GLN A 369 -2.84 -10.17 -29.56
CA GLN A 369 -1.98 -10.50 -30.72
C GLN A 369 -2.13 -9.49 -31.86
N ARG A 370 -3.34 -8.97 -32.09
CA ARG A 370 -3.59 -7.92 -33.09
C ARG A 370 -2.87 -6.62 -32.72
N LEU A 371 -2.97 -6.18 -31.47
CA LEU A 371 -2.24 -4.99 -30.98
C LEU A 371 -0.72 -5.18 -31.12
N TYR A 372 -0.21 -6.39 -30.87
CA TYR A 372 1.20 -6.70 -31.08
C TYR A 372 1.63 -6.57 -32.54
N ARG A 373 0.82 -7.06 -33.49
CA ARG A 373 1.09 -6.89 -34.92
C ARG A 373 1.13 -5.41 -35.32
N LEU A 374 0.22 -4.58 -34.81
CA LEU A 374 0.26 -3.13 -35.03
C LEU A 374 1.56 -2.52 -34.50
N SER A 375 1.97 -2.90 -33.28
CA SER A 375 3.23 -2.42 -32.70
C SER A 375 4.48 -2.82 -33.48
N ARG A 376 4.48 -3.94 -34.20
CA ARG A 376 5.62 -4.35 -35.02
C ARG A 376 5.67 -3.64 -36.37
N ASN A 377 4.53 -3.20 -36.87
CA ASN A 377 4.40 -2.65 -38.22
C ASN A 377 4.51 -1.12 -38.25
N GLY A 378 4.59 -0.45 -37.08
CA GLY A 378 4.70 1.01 -36.98
C GLY A 378 3.49 1.75 -37.56
N ARG A 379 2.30 1.14 -37.51
CA ARG A 379 1.07 1.65 -38.12
C ARG A 379 -0.05 1.78 -37.12
#